data_AF-A0A8E2UWP0-F1
#
_entry.id   AF-A0A8E2UWP0-F1
#
_cell.length_a   1.000
_cell.length_b   1.000
_cell.length_c   1.000
_cell.angle_alpha   90.00
_cell.angle_beta   90.00
_cell.angle_gamma   90.00
#
_symmetry.space_group_name_H-M   'P 1'
#
loop_
_entity.id
_entity.type
_entity.pdbx_description
1 polymer ?
#
loop_
_entity_poly.entity_id
_entity_poly.type
_entity_poly.pdbx_seq_one_letter_code
_entity_poly.pdbx_strand_id
1 'polypeptide(L)'
;MQKVILPFLSGFLAALFFREATLALLHTADLIAAAGFSTQPFAPLGIPEFVANALISACIAIPMAWLLRVSPEREAPWIGALLFGGIVLTAGRVFAIDPLRGLWPSGNMMPVLAAGFAANAIWGFGALVFMRAFMSDDAGED
;
A
#
# COMPACT_ATOMS: atom_id res chain seq x y z
N MET A 1 16.75 -4.38 -14.34
CA MET A 1 16.17 -3.11 -13.86
C MET A 1 14.65 -3.20 -13.70
N GLN A 2 13.94 -3.80 -14.66
CA GLN A 2 12.48 -4.00 -14.64
C GLN A 2 11.94 -4.69 -13.37
N LYS A 3 12.65 -5.70 -12.83
CA LYS A 3 12.28 -6.41 -11.57
C LYS A 3 12.27 -5.56 -10.29
N VAL A 4 12.71 -4.30 -10.36
CA VAL A 4 12.72 -3.34 -9.24
C VAL A 4 11.89 -2.11 -9.58
N ILE A 5 12.12 -1.52 -10.77
CA ILE A 5 11.43 -0.30 -11.20
C ILE A 5 9.93 -0.53 -11.33
N LEU A 6 9.53 -1.66 -11.93
CA LEU A 6 8.13 -1.94 -12.19
C LEU A 6 7.34 -2.17 -10.89
N PRO A 7 7.80 -3.01 -9.93
CA PRO A 7 7.17 -3.09 -8.63
C PRO A 7 7.16 -1.76 -7.88
N PHE A 8 8.25 -0.99 -7.95
CA PHE A 8 8.35 0.32 -7.29
C PHE A 8 7.27 1.30 -7.78
N LEU A 9 7.18 1.51 -9.09
CA LEU A 9 6.16 2.38 -9.69
C LEU A 9 4.75 1.86 -9.41
N SER A 10 4.55 0.55 -9.49
CA SER A 10 3.25 -0.07 -9.19
C SER A 10 2.82 0.17 -7.75
N GLY A 11 3.74 0.03 -6.79
CA GLY A 11 3.49 0.31 -5.38
C GLY A 11 3.19 1.77 -5.11
N PHE A 12 3.89 2.68 -5.77
CA PHE A 12 3.65 4.12 -5.69
C PHE A 12 2.27 4.50 -6.22
N LEU A 13 1.93 4.07 -7.44
CA LEU A 13 0.64 4.35 -8.07
C LEU A 13 -0.51 3.70 -7.28
N ALA A 14 -0.32 2.49 -6.78
CA ALA A 14 -1.31 1.84 -5.92
C ALA A 14 -1.55 2.61 -4.62
N ALA A 15 -0.54 3.26 -4.05
CA ALA A 15 -0.76 4.09 -2.88
C ALA A 15 -1.72 5.25 -3.22
N LEU A 16 -1.47 5.96 -4.31
CA LEU A 16 -2.27 7.12 -4.70
C LEU A 16 -3.69 6.75 -5.14
N PHE A 17 -3.82 5.77 -6.05
CA PHE A 17 -5.11 5.49 -6.70
C PHE A 17 -5.97 4.48 -5.96
N PHE A 18 -5.38 3.62 -5.13
CA PHE A 18 -6.11 2.55 -4.45
C PHE A 18 -6.17 2.81 -2.94
N ARG A 19 -5.03 2.99 -2.27
CA ARG A 19 -4.98 3.19 -0.82
C ARG A 19 -5.61 4.52 -0.39
N GLU A 20 -5.11 5.64 -0.92
CA GLU A 20 -5.60 6.97 -0.53
C GLU A 20 -7.06 7.17 -0.97
N ALA A 21 -7.45 6.65 -2.13
CA ALA A 21 -8.83 6.64 -2.57
C ALA A 21 -9.73 5.82 -1.61
N THR A 22 -9.28 4.66 -1.15
CA THR A 22 -10.03 3.87 -0.15
C THR A 22 -10.19 4.64 1.16
N LEU A 23 -9.13 5.27 1.66
CA LEU A 23 -9.20 6.08 2.87
C LEU A 23 -10.15 7.27 2.69
N ALA A 24 -10.12 7.93 1.54
CA ALA A 24 -11.06 9.00 1.22
C ALA A 24 -12.51 8.51 1.22
N LEU A 25 -12.80 7.36 0.60
CA LEU A 25 -14.14 6.77 0.58
C LEU A 25 -14.62 6.42 1.99
N LEU A 26 -13.79 5.76 2.79
CA LEU A 26 -14.11 5.40 4.17
C LEU A 26 -14.36 6.64 5.04
N HIS A 27 -13.57 7.71 4.83
CA HIS A 27 -13.75 8.97 5.54
C HIS A 27 -15.06 9.67 5.13
N THR A 28 -15.37 9.73 3.83
CA THR A 28 -16.64 10.31 3.35
C THR A 28 -17.87 9.52 3.79
N ALA A 29 -17.70 8.24 4.11
CA ALA A 29 -18.74 7.37 4.67
C ALA A 29 -18.83 7.46 6.21
N ASP A 30 -18.07 8.36 6.85
CA ASP A 30 -18.01 8.56 8.30
C ASP A 30 -17.56 7.32 9.10
N LEU A 31 -16.86 6.38 8.44
CA LEU A 31 -16.36 5.15 9.08
C LEU A 31 -15.03 5.39 9.80
N ILE A 32 -14.25 6.39 9.37
CA ILE A 32 -12.97 6.76 9.96
C ILE A 32 -12.77 8.27 10.02
N ALA A 33 -12.05 8.72 11.05
CA ALA A 33 -11.65 10.12 11.18
C ALA A 33 -10.48 10.51 10.25
N ALA A 34 -9.64 9.55 9.86
CA ALA A 34 -8.48 9.81 9.02
C ALA A 34 -8.91 10.02 7.56
N ALA A 35 -8.55 11.17 6.98
CA ALA A 35 -8.80 11.46 5.57
C ALA A 35 -7.74 10.83 4.67
N GLY A 36 -8.15 10.42 3.46
CA GLY A 36 -7.22 10.18 2.36
C GLY A 36 -6.54 11.48 1.92
N PHE A 37 -5.35 11.36 1.33
CA PHE A 37 -4.52 12.46 0.86
C PHE A 37 -4.16 13.49 1.96
N SER A 38 -3.89 12.99 3.18
CA SER A 38 -3.49 13.83 4.32
C SER A 38 -2.24 14.67 3.99
N THR A 39 -2.40 15.99 4.03
CA THR A 39 -1.31 16.97 3.87
C THR A 39 -0.61 17.30 5.19
N GLN A 40 -0.97 16.61 6.27
CA GLN A 40 -0.27 16.75 7.55
C GLN A 40 1.19 16.31 7.40
N PRO A 41 2.13 16.97 8.09
CA PRO A 41 3.53 16.61 8.01
C PRO A 41 3.76 15.23 8.62
N PHE A 42 4.38 14.33 7.86
CA PHE A 42 4.82 13.04 8.36
C PHE A 42 6.11 13.21 9.16
N ALA A 43 6.02 13.13 10.48
CA ALA A 43 7.21 13.03 11.32
C ALA A 43 7.91 11.67 11.07
N PRO A 44 9.24 11.63 10.81
CA PRO A 44 10.24 12.70 10.98
C PRO A 44 10.61 13.50 9.71
N LEU A 45 10.04 13.19 8.55
CA LEU A 45 10.47 13.72 7.25
C LEU A 45 9.95 15.12 6.93
N GLY A 46 8.86 15.57 7.56
CA GLY A 46 8.27 16.90 7.34
C GLY A 46 7.56 17.08 5.99
N ILE A 47 7.53 16.05 5.14
CA ILE A 47 6.75 16.02 3.89
C ILE A 47 5.30 15.61 4.15
N PRO A 48 4.35 15.88 3.23
CA PRO A 48 2.97 15.42 3.36
C PRO A 48 2.87 13.91 3.58
N GLU A 49 1.99 13.49 4.49
CA GLU A 49 1.81 12.10 4.89
C GLU A 49 1.43 11.17 3.73
N PHE A 50 0.58 11.62 2.81
CA PHE A 50 0.26 10.81 1.63
C PHE A 50 1.47 10.57 0.72
N VAL A 51 2.40 11.53 0.63
CA VAL A 51 3.64 11.39 -0.16
C VAL A 51 4.60 10.42 0.52
N ALA A 52 4.80 10.57 1.83
CA ALA A 52 5.64 9.65 2.60
C ALA A 52 5.12 8.21 2.50
N ASN A 53 3.81 8.02 2.66
CA ASN A 53 3.17 6.72 2.52
C ASN A 53 3.35 6.15 1.11
N ALA A 54 3.18 6.96 0.06
CA ALA A 54 3.38 6.51 -1.31
C ALA A 54 4.81 6.04 -1.59
N LEU A 55 5.82 6.75 -1.06
CA LEU A 55 7.22 6.36 -1.18
C LEU A 55 7.53 5.08 -0.40
N ILE A 56 7.03 4.94 0.83
CA ILE A 56 7.19 3.71 1.62
C ILE A 56 6.52 2.53 0.91
N SER A 57 5.30 2.73 0.40
CA SER A 57 4.57 1.75 -0.41
C SER A 57 5.36 1.33 -1.65
N ALA A 58 5.96 2.27 -2.38
CA ALA A 58 6.82 1.98 -3.52
C ALA A 58 7.97 1.04 -3.15
N CYS A 59 8.65 1.32 -2.03
CA CYS A 59 9.72 0.47 -1.52
C CYS A 59 9.23 -0.93 -1.11
N ILE A 60 8.05 -1.05 -0.50
CA ILE A 60 7.50 -2.34 -0.02
C ILE A 60 6.93 -3.20 -1.17
N ALA A 61 6.51 -2.61 -2.28
CA ALA A 61 6.04 -3.38 -3.43
C ALA A 61 7.14 -4.27 -4.05
N ILE A 62 8.41 -3.87 -3.93
CA ILE A 62 9.56 -4.67 -4.40
C ILE A 62 9.66 -6.02 -3.66
N PRO A 63 9.82 -6.07 -2.32
CA PRO A 63 9.85 -7.35 -1.60
C PRO A 63 8.53 -8.11 -1.70
N MET A 64 7.38 -7.45 -1.83
CA MET A 64 6.10 -8.13 -2.10
C MET A 64 6.17 -8.91 -3.42
N ALA A 65 6.59 -8.27 -4.51
CA ALA A 65 6.70 -8.89 -5.83
C ALA A 65 7.66 -10.09 -5.82
N TRP A 66 8.78 -9.98 -5.08
CA TRP A 66 9.74 -11.06 -4.92
C TRP A 66 9.19 -12.22 -4.09
N LEU A 67 8.58 -11.93 -2.94
CA LEU A 67 8.02 -12.94 -2.04
C LEU A 67 6.91 -13.74 -2.72
N LEU A 68 6.02 -13.05 -3.43
CA LEU A 68 4.91 -13.66 -4.15
C LEU A 68 5.31 -14.20 -5.53
N ARG A 69 6.58 -14.05 -5.92
CA ARG A 69 7.14 -14.52 -7.20
C ARG A 69 6.32 -14.06 -8.40
N VAL A 70 5.94 -12.79 -8.40
CA VAL A 70 5.15 -12.18 -9.47
C VAL A 70 5.96 -12.22 -10.77
N SER A 71 5.42 -12.87 -11.80
CA SER A 71 6.01 -12.88 -13.14
C SER A 71 4.91 -13.02 -14.21
N PRO A 72 5.17 -12.63 -15.46
CA PRO A 72 4.16 -12.67 -16.52
C PRO A 72 3.72 -14.08 -16.90
N GLU A 73 4.58 -15.08 -16.71
CA GLU A 73 4.32 -16.50 -17.07
C GLU A 73 3.52 -17.26 -16.00
N ARG A 74 3.29 -16.64 -14.83
CA ARG A 74 2.62 -17.28 -13.70
C ARG A 74 1.25 -16.67 -13.46
N GLU A 75 0.35 -17.48 -12.88
CA GLU A 75 -0.91 -16.95 -12.36
C GLU A 75 -0.65 -15.87 -11.31
N ALA A 76 -1.36 -14.76 -11.43
CA ALA A 76 -1.18 -13.62 -10.55
C ALA A 76 -1.66 -13.97 -9.13
N PRO A 77 -0.83 -13.76 -8.09
CA PRO A 77 -1.13 -14.16 -6.71
C PRO A 77 -2.07 -13.15 -6.02
N TRP A 78 -3.30 -13.01 -6.53
CA TRP A 78 -4.27 -11.99 -6.09
C TRP A 78 -4.56 -12.04 -4.58
N ILE A 79 -4.86 -13.22 -4.06
CA ILE A 79 -5.11 -13.44 -2.63
C ILE A 79 -3.84 -13.13 -1.83
N GLY A 80 -2.68 -13.56 -2.32
CA GLY A 80 -1.39 -13.29 -1.69
C GLY A 80 -1.09 -11.80 -1.59
N ALA A 81 -1.39 -11.02 -2.64
CA ALA A 81 -1.17 -9.58 -2.66
C ALA A 81 -2.14 -8.83 -1.73
N LEU A 82 -3.43 -9.21 -1.71
CA LEU A 82 -4.42 -8.70 -0.77
C LEU A 82 -4.00 -8.95 0.68
N LEU A 83 -3.60 -10.19 1.01
CA LEU A 83 -3.18 -10.55 2.36
C LEU A 83 -1.86 -9.90 2.75
N PHE A 84 -0.89 -9.83 1.83
CA PHE A 84 0.38 -9.14 2.09
C PHE A 84 0.13 -7.67 2.42
N GLY A 85 -0.61 -6.97 1.57
CA GLY A 85 -0.99 -5.59 1.84
C GLY A 85 -1.74 -5.46 3.16
N GLY A 86 -2.88 -6.14 3.29
CA GLY A 86 -3.77 -6.03 4.44
C GLY A 86 -3.12 -6.38 5.77
N ILE A 87 -2.29 -7.42 5.83
CA ILE A 87 -1.67 -7.89 7.07
C ILE A 87 -0.31 -7.22 7.30
N VAL A 88 0.62 -7.34 6.35
CA VAL A 88 2.02 -6.92 6.55
C VAL A 88 2.11 -5.41 6.71
N LEU A 89 1.42 -4.63 5.87
CA LEU A 89 1.47 -3.17 6.00
C LEU A 89 0.71 -2.67 7.22
N THR A 90 -0.41 -3.29 7.57
CA THR A 90 -1.18 -2.89 8.77
C THR A 90 -0.39 -3.19 10.02
N ALA A 91 0.22 -4.36 10.10
CA ALA A 91 1.12 -4.72 11.20
C ALA A 91 2.34 -3.79 11.24
N GLY A 92 3.00 -3.55 10.10
CA GLY A 92 4.14 -2.64 10.02
C GLY A 92 3.79 -1.21 10.45
N ARG A 93 2.59 -0.73 10.09
CA ARG A 93 2.10 0.57 10.56
C ARG A 93 1.95 0.58 12.07
N VAL A 94 1.16 -0.34 12.62
CA VAL A 94 0.77 -0.34 14.03
C VAL A 94 1.92 -0.68 14.98
N PHE A 95 2.84 -1.55 14.56
CA PHE A 95 3.91 -2.07 15.42
C PHE A 95 5.29 -1.48 15.13
N ALA A 96 5.50 -0.80 14.00
CA ALA A 96 6.76 -0.13 13.70
C ALA A 96 6.60 1.37 13.48
N ILE A 97 5.77 1.80 12.53
CA ILE A 97 5.68 3.22 12.14
C ILE A 97 5.03 4.07 13.24
N ASP A 98 3.88 3.65 13.77
CA ASP A 98 3.15 4.40 14.78
C ASP A 98 3.96 4.53 16.09
N PRO A 99 4.60 3.47 16.62
CA PRO A 99 5.50 3.59 17.77
C PRO A 99 6.68 4.53 17.53
N LEU A 100 7.28 4.52 16.32
CA LEU A 100 8.34 5.46 15.95
C LEU A 100 7.85 6.93 15.93
N ARG A 101 6.55 7.15 15.74
CA ARG A 101 5.89 8.46 15.83
C ARG A 101 5.44 8.80 17.26
N GLY A 102 5.72 7.95 18.25
CA GLY A 102 5.26 8.09 19.62
C GLY A 102 3.77 7.75 19.81
N LEU A 103 3.13 7.16 18.80
CA LEU A 103 1.74 6.73 18.83
C LEU A 103 1.68 5.27 19.27
N TRP A 104 1.21 5.04 20.49
CA TRP A 104 1.07 3.69 21.02
C TRP A 104 -0.34 3.15 20.80
N PRO A 105 -0.47 1.85 20.44
CA PRO A 105 -1.74 1.17 20.40
C PRO A 105 -2.49 1.34 21.72
N SER A 106 -3.67 1.97 21.69
CA SER A 106 -4.46 2.25 22.88
C SER A 106 -5.96 2.24 22.57
N GLY A 107 -6.78 1.93 23.59
CA GLY A 107 -8.23 1.86 23.45
C GLY A 107 -8.73 0.73 22.53
N ASN A 108 -9.87 0.95 21.88
CA ASN A 108 -10.43 -0.01 20.92
C ASN A 108 -9.71 0.09 19.57
N MET A 109 -8.84 -0.88 19.29
CA MET A 109 -8.06 -0.93 18.05
C MET A 109 -8.82 -1.50 16.86
N MET A 110 -9.97 -2.16 17.06
CA MET A 110 -10.66 -2.87 15.98
C MET A 110 -10.99 -1.97 14.78
N PRO A 111 -11.50 -0.74 14.94
CA PRO A 111 -11.77 0.16 13.82
C PRO A 111 -10.49 0.57 13.08
N VAL A 112 -9.41 0.85 13.81
CA VAL A 112 -8.11 1.23 13.24
C VAL A 112 -7.52 0.09 12.42
N LEU A 113 -7.57 -1.13 12.97
CA LEU A 113 -7.09 -2.33 12.30
C LEU A 113 -7.94 -2.69 11.08
N ALA A 114 -9.26 -2.61 11.18
CA ALA A 114 -10.16 -2.89 10.06
C ALA A 114 -9.96 -1.91 8.90
N ALA A 115 -9.89 -0.60 9.20
CA ALA A 115 -9.65 0.42 8.18
C ALA A 115 -8.24 0.32 7.57
N GLY A 116 -7.22 0.11 8.41
CA GLY A 116 -5.85 -0.13 7.97
C GLY A 116 -5.76 -1.36 7.07
N PHE A 117 -6.37 -2.46 7.48
CA PHE A 117 -6.43 -3.70 6.70
C PHE A 117 -7.11 -3.47 5.35
N ALA A 118 -8.28 -2.83 5.32
CA ALA A 118 -9.02 -2.59 4.08
C ALA A 118 -8.20 -1.74 3.09
N ALA A 119 -7.69 -0.59 3.54
CA ALA A 119 -6.90 0.30 2.70
C ALA A 119 -5.60 -0.35 2.20
N ASN A 120 -4.91 -1.10 3.06
CA ASN A 120 -3.66 -1.75 2.70
C ASN A 120 -3.87 -3.02 1.86
N ALA A 121 -4.98 -3.74 2.04
CA ALA A 121 -5.32 -4.87 1.17
C ALA A 121 -5.61 -4.38 -0.25
N ILE A 122 -6.41 -3.33 -0.38
CA ILE A 122 -6.73 -2.71 -1.67
C ILE A 122 -5.47 -2.14 -2.34
N TRP A 123 -4.51 -1.62 -1.56
CA TRP A 123 -3.17 -1.30 -2.06
C TRP A 123 -2.47 -2.51 -2.67
N GLY A 124 -2.42 -3.64 -1.96
CA GLY A 124 -1.73 -4.85 -2.44
C GLY A 124 -2.33 -5.37 -3.74
N PHE A 125 -3.67 -5.37 -3.83
CA PHE A 125 -4.39 -5.65 -5.07
C PHE A 125 -4.02 -4.67 -6.19
N GLY A 126 -4.11 -3.37 -5.95
CA GLY A 126 -3.81 -2.34 -6.95
C GLY A 126 -2.36 -2.39 -7.44
N ALA A 127 -1.41 -2.68 -6.54
CA ALA A 127 -0.01 -2.85 -6.91
C ALA A 127 0.16 -4.04 -7.85
N LEU A 128 -0.53 -5.15 -7.63
CA LEU A 128 -0.50 -6.29 -8.53
C LEU A 128 -1.19 -6.00 -9.87
N VAL A 129 -2.29 -5.24 -9.89
CA VAL A 129 -2.95 -4.77 -11.12
C VAL A 129 -1.96 -3.98 -11.99
N PHE A 130 -1.29 -2.97 -11.42
CA PHE A 130 -0.30 -2.17 -12.15
C PHE A 130 0.89 -3.02 -12.60
N MET A 131 1.39 -3.93 -11.74
CA MET A 131 2.49 -4.80 -12.14
C MET A 131 2.12 -5.65 -13.36
N ARG A 132 0.91 -6.21 -13.38
CA ARG A 132 0.43 -7.01 -14.51
C ARG A 132 0.23 -6.19 -15.77
N ALA A 133 -0.30 -4.97 -15.65
CA ALA A 133 -0.50 -4.05 -16.77
C ALA A 133 0.84 -3.64 -17.41
N PHE A 134 1.84 -3.29 -16.61
CA PHE A 134 3.15 -2.93 -17.15
C PHE A 134 3.89 -4.13 -17.76
N MET A 135 3.72 -5.34 -17.19
CA MET A 135 4.32 -6.55 -17.77
C MET A 135 3.67 -6.99 -19.08
N SER A 136 2.41 -6.63 -19.34
CA SER A 136 1.74 -6.96 -20.61
C SER A 136 2.17 -6.07 -21.77
N ASP A 137 2.52 -4.81 -21.50
CA ASP A 137 3.00 -3.89 -22.54
C ASP A 137 4.38 -4.33 -23.07
N ASP A 138 5.28 -4.76 -22.18
CA ASP A 138 6.61 -5.26 -22.57
C ASP A 138 6.57 -6.54 -23.42
N ALA A 139 5.48 -7.32 -23.36
CA ALA A 139 5.32 -8.55 -24.15
C ALA A 139 4.80 -8.31 -25.58
N GLY A 140 4.39 -7.08 -25.90
CA GLY A 140 3.87 -6.69 -27.22
C GLY A 140 4.89 -5.97 -28.12
N GLU A 141 6.12 -5.75 -27.64
CA GLU A 141 7.19 -5.06 -28.36
C GLU A 141 8.22 -6.00 -29.04
N ASP A 142 8.02 -7.33 -28.97
CA ASP A 142 8.82 -8.37 -29.65
C ASP A 142 8.16 -8.85 -30.97
#